data_AF-A0A1H4A7Y5-F1
#
_entry.id   AF-A0A1H4A7Y5-F1
#
_cell.length_a   1.000
_cell.length_b   1.000
_cell.length_c   1.000
_cell.angle_alpha   90.00
_cell.angle_beta   90.00
_cell.angle_gamma   90.00
#
_symmetry.space_group_name_H-M   'P 1'
#
loop_
_entity.id
_entity.type
_entity.pdbx_description
1 polymer ?
#
loop_
_entity_poly.entity_id
_entity_poly.type
_entity_poly.pdbx_seq_one_letter_code
_entity_poly.pdbx_strand_id
1 'polypeptide(L)' 'MPVKKKNPDVSGVEADENKKPLNEVFSELDEILESMETEDSLEKTFEMYKKGVTLLKEASLSIDKIEKQVKVLDEDGILS' A
#
# COMPACT_ATOMS: atom_id res chain seq x y z
N MET A 1 -20.93 17.01 -38.18
CA MET A 1 -20.46 17.59 -36.90
C MET A 1 -20.91 16.69 -35.76
N PRO A 2 -19.99 16.18 -34.94
CA PRO A 2 -20.31 15.89 -33.54
C PRO A 2 -19.25 16.51 -32.61
N VAL A 3 -19.69 17.45 -31.77
CA VAL A 3 -18.92 17.96 -30.63
C VAL A 3 -18.87 16.87 -29.56
N LYS A 4 -17.85 16.01 -29.61
CA LYS A 4 -17.49 15.16 -28.47
C LYS A 4 -16.90 16.07 -27.41
N LYS A 5 -17.71 16.34 -26.36
CA LYS A 5 -17.27 17.04 -25.16
C LYS A 5 -16.04 16.30 -24.61
N LYS A 6 -14.92 17.01 -24.62
CA LYS A 6 -13.66 16.67 -24.00
C LYS A 6 -13.93 16.58 -22.49
N ASN A 7 -14.07 15.36 -21.98
CA ASN A 7 -13.98 15.13 -20.55
C ASN A 7 -12.60 15.66 -20.09
N PRO A 8 -12.53 16.36 -18.96
CA PRO A 8 -11.26 16.83 -18.45
C PRO A 8 -10.41 15.60 -18.12
N ASP A 9 -9.26 15.59 -18.77
CA ASP A 9 -8.09 14.79 -18.46
C ASP A 9 -7.74 14.98 -16.98
N VAL A 10 -8.12 14.01 -16.14
CA VAL A 10 -7.53 13.82 -14.81
C VAL A 10 -6.28 12.96 -15.00
N SER A 11 -5.29 13.55 -15.65
CA SER A 11 -3.92 13.02 -15.70
C SER A 11 -3.31 13.14 -14.30
N GLY A 12 -2.94 12.01 -13.71
CA GLY A 12 -2.15 12.01 -12.48
C GLY A 12 -2.39 10.89 -11.48
N VAL A 13 -3.23 9.90 -11.76
CA VAL A 13 -3.28 8.69 -10.92
C VAL A 13 -2.66 7.53 -11.69
N GLU A 14 -1.33 7.46 -11.64
CA GLU A 14 -0.64 6.18 -11.79
C GLU A 14 -1.09 5.32 -10.59
N ALA A 15 -2.18 4.60 -10.80
CA ALA A 15 -2.53 3.42 -10.04
C ALA A 15 -1.34 2.48 -10.20
N ASP A 16 -0.53 2.41 -9.14
CA ASP A 16 0.49 1.40 -8.95
C ASP A 16 -0.31 0.10 -8.71
N GLU A 17 -0.89 -0.47 -9.79
CA GLU A 17 -1.74 -1.67 -9.79
C GLU A 17 -0.97 -2.92 -9.28
N ASN A 18 0.32 -2.77 -8.99
CA ASN A 18 1.19 -3.83 -8.50
C ASN A 18 1.46 -3.79 -6.99
N LYS A 19 0.92 -2.82 -6.24
CA LYS A 19 1.10 -2.79 -4.78
C LYS A 19 -0.10 -3.39 -4.07
N LYS A 20 0.18 -4.41 -3.24
CA LYS A 20 -0.82 -5.05 -2.39
C LYS A 20 -1.51 -3.99 -1.52
N PRO A 21 -2.84 -4.08 -1.38
CA PRO A 21 -3.57 -3.17 -0.51
C PRO A 21 -3.14 -3.39 0.94
N LEU A 22 -3.19 -2.31 1.73
CA LEU A 22 -2.62 -2.29 3.08
C LEU A 22 -3.22 -3.36 4.02
N ASN A 23 -4.49 -3.71 3.83
CA ASN A 23 -5.16 -4.80 4.56
C ASN A 23 -4.54 -6.17 4.29
N GLU A 24 -4.16 -6.47 3.04
CA GLU A 24 -3.50 -7.73 2.69
C GLU A 24 -2.08 -7.79 3.29
N VAL A 25 -1.38 -6.65 3.30
CA VAL A 25 -0.06 -6.55 3.96
C VAL A 25 -0.15 -6.85 5.45
N PHE A 26 -1.19 -6.37 6.14
CA PHE A 26 -1.41 -6.68 7.54
C PHE A 26 -1.81 -8.14 7.77
N SER A 27 -2.69 -8.71 6.94
CA SER A 27 -3.03 -10.14 7.03
C SER A 27 -1.81 -11.04 6.83
N GLU A 28 -0.94 -10.74 5.88
CA GLU A 28 0.31 -11.50 5.70
C GLU A 28 1.28 -11.34 6.87
N LEU A 29 1.29 -10.18 7.54
CA LEU A 29 2.11 -9.97 8.73
C LEU A 29 1.60 -10.81 9.91
N ASP A 30 0.28 -10.90 10.10
CA ASP A 30 -0.33 -11.73 11.14
C ASP A 30 -0.03 -13.22 10.92
N GLU A 31 -0.14 -13.71 9.68
CA GLU A 31 0.24 -15.09 9.32
C GLU A 31 1.72 -15.39 9.60
N ILE A 32 2.61 -14.42 9.34
CA ILE A 32 4.04 -14.56 9.64
C ILE A 32 4.26 -14.64 11.15
N LEU A 33 3.54 -13.84 11.94
CA LEU A 33 3.64 -13.88 13.40
C LEU A 33 3.17 -15.22 13.95
N GLU A 34 2.02 -15.73 13.51
CA GLU A 34 1.53 -17.06 13.90
C GLU A 34 2.51 -18.18 13.49
N SER A 35 3.11 -18.05 12.30
CA SER A 35 4.11 -19.01 11.82
C SER A 35 5.40 -18.96 12.65
N MET A 36 5.82 -17.77 13.11
CA MET A 36 7.00 -17.61 13.95
C MET A 36 6.81 -18.19 15.35
N GLU A 37 5.59 -18.21 15.89
CA GLU A 37 5.29 -18.82 17.20
C GLU A 37 5.41 -20.35 17.20
N THR A 38 5.30 -20.98 16.03
CA THR A 38 5.28 -22.44 15.87
C THR A 38 6.53 -23.01 15.22
N GLU A 39 7.44 -22.17 14.73
CA GLU A 39 8.65 -22.60 14.01
C GLU A 39 9.87 -22.73 14.94
N ASP A 40 10.38 -23.95 15.07
CA ASP A 40 11.54 -24.27 15.91
C ASP A 40 12.90 -24.00 15.23
N SER A 41 12.89 -23.74 13.91
CA SER A 41 14.11 -23.49 13.12
C SER A 41 14.45 -22.01 13.06
N LEU A 42 15.54 -21.62 13.72
CA LEU A 42 16.06 -20.25 13.74
C LEU A 42 16.25 -19.66 12.33
N GLU A 43 16.68 -20.48 11.37
CA GLU A 43 16.97 -20.05 10.00
C GLU A 43 15.69 -19.63 9.26
N LYS A 44 14.60 -20.38 9.46
CA LYS A 44 13.28 -20.01 8.93
C LYS A 44 12.66 -18.84 9.70
N THR A 45 12.88 -18.75 11.02
CA THR A 45 12.46 -17.59 11.81
C THR A 45 13.12 -16.30 11.28
N PHE A 46 14.40 -16.37 10.86
CA PHE A 46 15.09 -15.24 10.23
C PHE A 46 14.50 -14.87 8.86
N GLU A 47 14.14 -15.85 8.03
CA GLU A 47 13.46 -15.60 6.75
C GLU A 47 12.10 -14.93 6.95
N MET A 48 11.30 -15.45 7.88
CA MET A 48 10.01 -14.90 8.28
C MET A 48 10.13 -13.47 8.80
N TYR A 49 11.09 -13.21 9.69
CA TYR A 49 11.39 -11.87 10.18
C TYR A 49 11.75 -10.90 9.05
N LYS A 50 12.62 -11.32 8.12
CA LYS A 50 13.01 -10.49 6.97
C LYS A 50 11.82 -10.19 6.07
N LYS A 51 10.92 -11.17 5.88
CA LYS A 51 9.66 -10.98 5.15
C LYS A 51 8.76 -9.97 5.87
N GLY A 52 8.56 -10.11 7.18
CA GLY A 52 7.78 -9.18 8.00
C GLY A 52 8.31 -7.74 7.96
N VAL A 53 9.63 -7.55 8.04
CA VAL A 53 10.27 -6.23 7.90
C VAL A 53 10.06 -5.62 6.51
N THR A 54 10.04 -6.46 5.47
CA THR A 54 9.78 -6.01 4.09
C THR A 54 8.33 -5.56 3.94
N LEU A 55 7.37 -6.34 4.45
CA LEU A 55 5.95 -5.98 4.45
C LEU A 55 5.69 -4.67 5.22
N LEU A 56 6.33 -4.47 6.37
CA LEU A 56 6.24 -3.21 7.12
C LEU A 56 6.73 -2.01 6.32
N LYS A 57 7.80 -2.17 5.54
CA LYS A 57 8.28 -1.10 4.64
C LYS A 57 7.28 -0.80 3.54
N GLU A 58 6.66 -1.82 2.95
CA GLU A 58 5.63 -1.64 1.93
C GLU A 58 4.40 -0.93 2.50
N ALA A 59 3.94 -1.31 3.68
CA ALA A 59 2.87 -0.62 4.40
C ALA A 59 3.19 0.86 4.62
N SER A 60 4.41 1.17 5.08
CA SER A 60 4.84 2.56 5.32
C SER A 60 4.85 3.40 4.03
N LEU A 61 5.26 2.81 2.90
CA LEU A 61 5.23 3.50 1.60
C LEU A 61 3.79 3.74 1.11
N SER A 62 2.90 2.77 1.32
CA SER A 62 1.48 2.92 1.00
C SER A 62 0.83 4.03 1.84
N ILE A 63 1.15 4.12 3.12
CA ILE A 63 0.67 5.19 4.01
C ILE A 63 1.17 6.56 3.55
N ASP A 64 2.47 6.71 3.26
CA ASP A 64 3.03 7.97 2.75
C ASP A 64 2.36 8.41 1.43
N LYS A 65 2.02 7.46 0.56
CA LYS A 65 1.26 7.75 -0.67
C LYS A 65 -0.14 8.28 -0.35
N ILE A 66 -0.86 7.64 0.57
CA ILE A 66 -2.19 8.07 1.01
C ILE A 66 -2.10 9.47 1.64
N GLU A 67 -1.12 9.73 2.51
CA GLU A 67 -0.92 11.05 3.13
C GLU A 67 -0.68 12.14 2.08
N LYS A 68 0.13 11.87 1.05
CA LYS A 68 0.36 12.80 -0.06
C LYS A 68 -0.92 13.05 -0.86
N GLN A 69 -1.69 12.00 -1.15
CA GLN A 69 -2.96 12.15 -1.86
C GLN A 69 -3.97 12.97 -1.06
N VAL A 70 -4.08 12.73 0.24
CA VAL A 70 -4.94 13.52 1.13
C VAL A 70 -4.52 14.98 1.15
N LYS A 71 -3.21 15.29 1.21
CA LYS A 71 -2.71 16.67 1.13
C LYS A 71 -3.09 17.36 -0.18
N VAL A 72 -2.95 16.69 -1.32
CA VAL A 72 -3.36 17.26 -2.62
C VAL A 72 -4.86 17.56 -2.64
N LEU A 73 -5.69 16.65 -2.11
CA LEU A 73 -7.14 16.84 -2.06
C LEU A 73 -7.57 17.99 -1.12
N ASP A 74 -6.81 18.23 -0.05
CA ASP A 74 -7.00 19.35 0.87
C ASP A 74 -6.57 20.68 0.23
N GLU A 75 -5.42 20.69 -0.47
CA GLU A 75 -4.93 21.84 -1.24
C GLU A 75 -5.88 22.22 -2.39
N ASP A 76 -6.51 21.25 -3.03
CA ASP A 76 -7.52 21.46 -4.08
C ASP A 76 -8.89 21.92 -3.53
N GLY A 77 -9.06 22.00 -2.20
CA GLY A 77 -10.29 22.45 -1.54
C GLY A 77 -11.47 21.48 -1.71
N ILE A 78 -11.20 20.21 -2.03
CA ILE A 78 -12.22 19.17 -2.25
C ILE A 78 -12.70 18.57 -0.93
N LEU A 79 -11.84 18.60 0.10
CA LEU A 79 -12.11 18.08 1.45
C LEU A 79 -12.81 19.11 2.37
N SER A 80 -13.03 20.34 1.91
CA SER A 80 -13.69 21.44 2.65
C SER A 80 -15.16 21.63 2.31
#